data_AF-A0A4Y2UWU5-F1
#
_entry.id   AF-A0A4Y2UWU5-F1
#
_cell.length_a   1.000
_cell.length_b   1.000
_cell.length_c   1.000
_cell.angle_alpha   90.00
_cell.angle_beta   90.00
_cell.angle_gamma   90.00
#
_symmetry.space_group_name_H-M   'P 1'
#
loop_
_entity.id
_entity.type
_entity.pdbx_description
1 polymer ?
#
loop_
_entity_poly.entity_id
_entity_poly.type
_entity_poly.pdbx_seq_one_letter_code
_entity_poly.pdbx_strand_id
1 'polypeptide(L)'
;MGNWQNCRVLLDSASQMSLISEECCTNLGLSRNSSSHTIIGIGNQIVGNSDSFVKLEFTSLLHPETYLVNALVIKSLTTNLPNFHMSHYHWNHIQNLQLADPEFHISKPINIILGADIFFELIQGNQIKGAKNTPYAIDTKLGWVLCGKVSSRHEIPHSQNKFVSHHTTSNFNLKNDIQNFWELESLPQENSLSNEEQICEELYKSTVYRDDSGLYTVKLPFKPHHKLGNSKSTAVKCFYSL
;
A
#
# COMPACT_ATOMS: atom_id res chain seq x y z
N MET A 1 3.79 -8.57 16.75
CA MET A 1 3.50 -9.91 16.18
C MET A 1 2.00 -10.07 16.19
N GLY A 2 1.43 -10.60 15.10
CA GLY A 2 0.00 -10.85 15.00
C GLY A 2 -0.41 -12.22 15.55
N ASN A 3 -1.67 -12.57 15.36
CA ASN A 3 -2.28 -13.85 15.75
C ASN A 3 -2.49 -14.73 14.51
N TRP A 4 -2.40 -16.05 14.68
CA TRP A 4 -2.75 -17.01 13.63
C TRP A 4 -4.27 -17.15 13.53
N GLN A 5 -4.80 -17.06 12.31
CA GLN A 5 -6.22 -17.27 12.01
C GLN A 5 -6.38 -17.90 10.62
N ASN A 6 -7.43 -18.72 10.48
CA ASN A 6 -7.80 -19.25 9.17
C ASN A 6 -8.30 -18.11 8.29
N CYS A 7 -7.62 -17.91 7.16
CA CYS A 7 -7.96 -16.88 6.19
C CYS A 7 -8.30 -17.53 4.85
N ARG A 8 -9.29 -16.97 4.17
CA ARG A 8 -9.63 -17.37 2.81
C ARG A 8 -8.87 -16.53 1.80
N VAL A 9 -8.25 -17.22 0.85
CA VAL A 9 -7.32 -16.61 -0.11
C VAL A 9 -7.82 -16.78 -1.54
N LEU A 10 -7.64 -15.74 -2.37
CA LEU A 10 -7.75 -15.81 -3.82
C LEU A 10 -6.34 -15.77 -4.43
N LEU A 11 -6.02 -16.73 -5.31
CA LEU A 11 -4.78 -16.70 -6.10
C LEU A 11 -5.01 -15.90 -7.38
N ASP A 12 -4.25 -14.83 -7.58
CA ASP A 12 -4.43 -13.93 -8.72
C ASP A 12 -3.08 -13.54 -9.36
N SER A 13 -2.72 -14.25 -10.43
CA SER A 13 -1.52 -13.93 -11.23
C SER A 13 -1.56 -12.56 -11.92
N ALA A 14 -2.73 -11.93 -11.99
CA ALA A 14 -2.90 -10.62 -12.62
C ALA A 14 -2.84 -9.47 -11.60
N SER A 15 -2.77 -9.77 -10.29
CA SER A 15 -2.43 -8.79 -9.26
C SER A 15 -0.91 -8.69 -9.09
N GLN A 16 -0.32 -7.51 -9.31
CA GLN A 16 1.13 -7.34 -9.23
C GLN A 16 1.71 -7.61 -7.84
N MET A 17 0.94 -7.33 -6.79
CA MET A 17 1.31 -7.53 -5.40
C MET A 17 0.18 -8.25 -4.67
N SER A 18 0.52 -8.94 -3.58
CA SER A 18 -0.46 -9.46 -2.64
C SER A 18 -1.21 -8.33 -1.92
N LEU A 19 -2.48 -8.56 -1.59
CA LEU A 19 -3.38 -7.60 -0.94
C LEU A 19 -4.04 -8.27 0.27
N ILE A 20 -4.26 -7.52 1.35
CA ILE A 20 -4.99 -7.96 2.53
C ILE A 20 -6.12 -6.99 2.86
N SER A 21 -7.29 -7.51 3.24
CA SER A 21 -8.38 -6.63 3.68
C SER A 21 -8.05 -5.95 5.00
N GLU A 22 -8.50 -4.70 5.17
CA GLU A 22 -8.27 -3.94 6.40
C GLU A 22 -8.86 -4.65 7.64
N GLU A 23 -10.02 -5.29 7.47
CA GLU A 23 -10.65 -6.13 8.49
C GLU A 23 -9.74 -7.30 8.87
N CYS A 24 -9.22 -8.05 7.89
CA CYS A 24 -8.34 -9.19 8.14
C CYS A 24 -7.04 -8.74 8.83
N CYS A 25 -6.42 -7.66 8.34
CA CYS A 25 -5.22 -7.08 8.96
C CYS A 25 -5.45 -6.72 10.43
N THR A 26 -6.62 -6.16 10.75
CA THR A 26 -7.00 -5.76 12.12
C THR A 26 -7.26 -6.98 12.99
N ASN A 27 -8.01 -7.96 12.49
CA ASN A 27 -8.32 -9.19 13.22
C ASN A 27 -7.05 -10.00 13.54
N LEU A 28 -6.10 -10.06 12.61
CA LEU A 28 -4.80 -10.68 12.81
C LEU A 28 -3.88 -9.86 13.73
N GLY A 29 -4.20 -8.60 14.06
CA GLY A 29 -3.35 -7.75 14.89
C GLY A 29 -1.99 -7.43 14.26
N LEU A 30 -1.92 -7.34 12.92
CA LEU A 30 -0.67 -7.10 12.20
C LEU A 30 -0.24 -5.63 12.32
N SER A 31 1.06 -5.41 12.53
CA SER A 31 1.66 -4.08 12.52
C SER A 31 1.82 -3.59 11.08
N ARG A 32 1.25 -2.41 10.80
CA ARG A 32 1.28 -1.77 9.48
C ARG A 32 2.54 -0.93 9.30
N ASN A 33 3.16 -1.00 8.13
CA ASN A 33 4.26 -0.14 7.72
C ASN A 33 3.72 0.91 6.75
N SER A 34 4.14 2.16 6.89
CA SER A 34 3.68 3.23 5.99
C SER A 34 4.22 3.02 4.58
N SER A 35 3.37 3.26 3.59
CA SER A 35 3.73 3.26 2.16
C SER A 35 2.64 3.96 1.36
N SER A 36 2.93 4.61 0.23
CA SER A 36 1.87 5.17 -0.62
C SER A 36 1.81 4.46 -1.96
N HIS A 37 0.73 3.72 -2.19
CA HIS A 37 0.48 3.01 -3.45
C HIS A 37 -0.89 3.38 -4.01
N THR A 38 -0.93 3.70 -5.30
CA THR A 38 -2.18 3.82 -6.05
C THR A 38 -2.49 2.49 -6.72
N ILE A 39 -3.72 2.00 -6.52
CA ILE A 39 -4.21 0.76 -7.11
C ILE A 39 -4.95 1.09 -8.39
N ILE A 40 -4.46 0.53 -9.48
CA ILE A 40 -5.00 0.71 -10.82
C ILE A 40 -5.64 -0.61 -11.26
N GLY A 41 -6.89 -0.55 -11.68
CA GLY A 41 -7.64 -1.68 -12.21
C GLY A 41 -7.80 -1.64 -13.73
N ILE A 42 -8.73 -2.46 -14.23
CA ILE A 42 -9.05 -2.55 -15.66
C ILE A 42 -9.46 -1.20 -16.24
N GLY A 43 -9.00 -0.93 -17.47
CA GLY A 43 -9.25 0.34 -18.15
C GLY A 43 -8.41 1.49 -17.62
N ASN A 44 -7.28 1.19 -16.96
CA ASN A 44 -6.38 2.16 -16.34
C ASN A 44 -7.09 3.06 -15.32
N GLN A 45 -8.11 2.52 -14.63
CA GLN A 45 -8.90 3.23 -13.65
C GLN A 45 -8.24 3.15 -12.28
N ILE A 46 -8.13 4.27 -11.58
CA ILE A 46 -7.73 4.26 -10.17
C ILE A 46 -8.91 3.69 -9.37
N VAL A 47 -8.70 2.51 -8.78
CA VAL A 47 -9.74 1.77 -8.04
C VAL A 47 -9.55 1.85 -6.53
N GLY A 48 -8.42 2.39 -6.07
CA GLY A 48 -8.15 2.60 -4.66
C GLY A 48 -6.75 3.13 -4.39
N ASN A 49 -6.47 3.42 -3.12
CA ASN A 49 -5.13 3.71 -2.63
C ASN A 49 -4.85 2.82 -1.41
N SER A 50 -3.57 2.55 -1.16
CA SER A 50 -3.08 1.88 0.03
C SER A 50 -1.99 2.72 0.68
N ASP A 51 -2.25 3.12 1.93
CA ASP A 51 -1.32 3.93 2.72
C ASP A 51 -0.40 3.07 3.63
N SER A 52 -0.53 1.75 3.52
CA SER A 52 0.30 0.84 4.30
C SER A 52 0.39 -0.56 3.73
N PHE A 53 1.45 -1.28 4.11
CA PHE A 53 1.62 -2.69 3.85
C PHE A 53 1.98 -3.45 5.12
N VAL A 54 1.78 -4.76 5.10
CA VAL A 54 2.16 -5.68 6.17
C VAL A 54 3.05 -6.78 5.63
N LYS A 55 3.96 -7.28 6.49
CA LYS A 55 4.64 -8.55 6.25
C LYS A 55 3.72 -9.66 6.74
N LEU A 56 3.21 -10.46 5.81
CA LEU A 56 2.27 -11.53 6.07
C LEU A 56 2.99 -12.87 5.97
N GLU A 57 3.01 -13.59 7.08
CA GLU A 57 3.43 -14.98 7.15
C GLU A 57 2.18 -15.87 7.09
N PHE A 58 2.20 -16.91 6.26
CA PHE A 58 1.07 -17.84 6.14
C PHE A 58 1.54 -19.27 5.85
N THR A 59 0.68 -20.24 6.16
CA THR A 59 0.92 -21.66 5.88
C THR A 59 -0.37 -22.30 5.37
N SER A 60 -0.25 -23.46 4.73
CA SER A 60 -1.41 -24.24 4.28
C SER A 60 -2.10 -24.90 5.48
N LEU A 61 -3.40 -25.17 5.35
CA LEU A 61 -4.11 -26.04 6.29
C LEU A 61 -3.72 -27.52 6.13
N LEU A 62 -3.05 -27.88 5.04
CA LEU A 62 -2.72 -29.25 4.65
C LEU A 62 -1.23 -29.57 4.77
N HIS A 63 -0.37 -28.54 4.67
CA HIS A 63 1.08 -28.69 4.61
C HIS A 63 1.76 -27.70 5.56
N PRO A 64 2.87 -28.09 6.21
CA PRO A 64 3.52 -27.26 7.24
C PRO A 64 4.47 -26.19 6.67
N GLU A 65 4.66 -26.12 5.36
CA GLU A 65 5.53 -25.12 4.74
C GLU A 65 4.96 -23.71 4.94
N THR A 66 5.84 -22.77 5.27
CA THR A 66 5.49 -21.38 5.55
C THR A 66 5.99 -20.47 4.45
N TYR A 67 5.20 -19.48 4.12
CA TYR A 67 5.46 -18.47 3.10
C TYR A 67 5.40 -17.08 3.71
N LEU A 68 6.13 -16.15 3.10
CA LEU A 68 6.19 -14.75 3.53
C LEU A 68 5.97 -13.84 2.33
N VAL A 69 5.05 -12.90 2.44
CA VAL A 69 4.76 -11.89 1.40
C VAL A 69 4.57 -10.51 2.01
N ASN A 70 4.80 -9.47 1.21
CA ASN A 70 4.35 -8.11 1.56
C ASN A 70 2.96 -7.91 0.96
N ALA A 71 1.97 -7.63 1.80
CA ALA A 71 0.59 -7.39 1.37
C ALA A 71 0.19 -5.93 1.58
N LEU A 72 -0.30 -5.26 0.54
CA LEU A 72 -0.89 -3.93 0.67
C LEU A 72 -2.21 -4.03 1.43
N VAL A 73 -2.43 -3.12 2.37
CA VAL A 73 -3.69 -3.08 3.15
C VAL A 73 -4.72 -2.29 2.37
N ILE A 74 -5.84 -2.94 2.04
CA ILE A 74 -6.93 -2.35 1.24
C ILE A 74 -8.25 -2.49 2.01
N LYS A 75 -9.10 -1.45 1.99
CA LYS A 75 -10.38 -1.43 2.71
C LYS A 75 -11.28 -2.63 2.38
N SER A 76 -11.42 -2.95 1.09
CA SER A 76 -12.20 -4.09 0.61
C SER A 76 -11.56 -4.66 -0.65
N LEU A 77 -11.44 -5.99 -0.73
CA LEU A 77 -10.74 -6.67 -1.82
C LEU A 77 -11.66 -6.94 -3.01
N THR A 78 -12.73 -7.70 -2.79
CA THR A 78 -13.67 -8.06 -3.84
C THR A 78 -15.01 -8.52 -3.26
N THR A 79 -15.98 -8.83 -4.12
CA THR A 79 -17.25 -9.43 -3.70
C THR A 79 -17.04 -10.81 -3.08
N ASN A 80 -18.07 -11.36 -2.43
CA ASN A 80 -18.01 -12.76 -2.02
C ASN A 80 -17.71 -13.67 -3.21
N LEU A 81 -16.89 -14.68 -2.99
CA LEU A 81 -16.61 -15.73 -3.96
C LEU A 81 -17.04 -17.08 -3.38
N PRO A 82 -17.60 -18.00 -4.17
CA PRO A 82 -18.40 -17.69 -5.34
C PRO A 82 -19.42 -16.57 -5.04
N ASN A 83 -19.86 -15.87 -6.08
CA ASN A 83 -20.84 -14.78 -5.97
C ASN A 83 -22.26 -15.25 -5.58
N PHE A 84 -22.47 -16.56 -5.48
CA PHE A 84 -23.68 -17.19 -4.95
C PHE A 84 -23.31 -18.53 -4.29
N HIS A 85 -24.12 -19.00 -3.34
CA HIS A 85 -23.91 -20.31 -2.72
C HIS A 85 -24.20 -21.44 -3.73
N MET A 86 -23.24 -22.34 -3.92
CA MET A 86 -23.44 -23.51 -4.77
C MET A 86 -24.11 -24.62 -3.97
N SER A 87 -25.43 -24.77 -4.13
CA SER A 87 -26.23 -25.80 -3.44
C SER A 87 -26.12 -27.19 -4.07
N HIS A 88 -25.76 -27.26 -5.36
CA HIS A 88 -25.67 -28.51 -6.11
C HIS A 88 -24.39 -28.51 -6.96
N TYR A 89 -23.33 -29.11 -6.43
CA TYR A 89 -22.12 -29.41 -7.18
C TYR A 89 -21.83 -30.91 -7.05
N HIS A 90 -21.71 -31.59 -8.18
CA HIS A 90 -21.27 -32.97 -8.22
C HIS A 90 -20.29 -33.13 -9.38
N TRP A 91 -19.00 -33.06 -9.03
CA TRP A 91 -17.90 -33.11 -9.97
C TRP A 91 -16.99 -34.27 -9.59
N ASN A 92 -17.19 -35.41 -10.26
CA ASN A 92 -16.51 -36.66 -9.93
C ASN A 92 -14.99 -36.53 -9.90
N HIS A 93 -14.42 -35.69 -10.77
CA HIS A 93 -12.98 -35.50 -10.90
C HIS A 93 -12.33 -34.77 -9.72
N ILE A 94 -13.09 -34.19 -8.80
CA ILE A 94 -12.54 -33.50 -7.62
C ILE A 94 -12.88 -34.14 -6.27
N GLN A 95 -13.70 -35.19 -6.25
CA GLN A 95 -14.24 -35.77 -5.01
C GLN A 95 -13.16 -36.29 -4.05
N ASN A 96 -12.02 -36.72 -4.60
CA ASN A 96 -10.93 -37.31 -3.83
C ASN A 96 -9.73 -36.35 -3.65
N LEU A 97 -9.91 -35.07 -3.99
CA LEU A 97 -8.85 -34.07 -3.86
C LEU A 97 -8.87 -33.43 -2.48
N GLN A 98 -7.69 -33.24 -1.90
CA GLN A 98 -7.52 -32.37 -0.73
C GLN A 98 -7.53 -30.91 -1.20
N LEU A 99 -8.70 -30.30 -1.13
CA LEU A 99 -8.89 -28.92 -1.55
C LEU A 99 -8.27 -27.95 -0.54
N ALA A 100 -7.63 -26.89 -1.04
CA ALA A 100 -7.11 -25.80 -0.21
C ALA A 100 -8.23 -25.02 0.50
N ASP A 101 -9.42 -24.95 -0.11
CA ASP A 101 -10.64 -24.39 0.48
C ASP A 101 -11.75 -25.46 0.47
N PRO A 102 -11.93 -26.21 1.58
CA PRO A 102 -13.02 -27.19 1.70
C PRO A 102 -14.42 -26.56 1.57
N GLU A 103 -14.53 -25.26 1.83
CA GLU A 103 -15.79 -24.49 1.78
C GLU A 103 -15.90 -23.66 0.50
N PHE A 104 -15.21 -24.06 -0.59
CA PHE A 104 -15.21 -23.35 -1.88
C PHE A 104 -16.61 -23.06 -2.43
N HIS A 105 -17.61 -23.84 -2.05
CA HIS A 105 -18.99 -23.74 -2.51
C HIS A 105 -19.83 -22.71 -1.76
N ILE A 106 -19.33 -22.20 -0.63
CA ILE A 106 -20.01 -21.21 0.21
C ILE A 106 -19.63 -19.81 -0.27
N SER A 107 -20.63 -18.97 -0.56
CA SER A 107 -20.41 -17.56 -0.85
C SER A 107 -20.00 -16.84 0.43
N LYS A 108 -18.73 -16.44 0.52
CA LYS A 108 -18.19 -15.68 1.66
C LYS A 108 -17.01 -14.80 1.22
N PRO A 109 -16.64 -13.78 2.02
CA PRO A 109 -15.56 -12.86 1.69
C PRO A 109 -14.20 -13.55 1.46
N ILE A 110 -13.34 -12.88 0.71
CA ILE A 110 -11.91 -13.18 0.60
C ILE A 110 -11.16 -12.26 1.56
N ASN A 111 -10.23 -12.82 2.33
CA ASN A 111 -9.42 -12.06 3.29
C ASN A 111 -8.13 -11.53 2.68
N ILE A 112 -7.52 -12.31 1.78
CA ILE A 112 -6.21 -12.04 1.16
C ILE A 112 -6.27 -12.39 -0.33
N ILE A 113 -5.69 -11.55 -1.18
CA ILE A 113 -5.35 -11.89 -2.57
C ILE A 113 -3.84 -12.12 -2.60
N LEU A 114 -3.42 -13.31 -3.04
CA LEU A 114 -2.00 -13.59 -3.30
C LEU A 114 -1.70 -13.31 -4.77
N GLY A 115 -0.83 -12.32 -4.98
CA GLY A 115 -0.50 -11.79 -6.29
C GLY A 115 0.62 -12.56 -7.00
N ALA A 116 1.05 -12.02 -8.14
CA ALA A 116 2.16 -12.51 -8.95
C ALA A 116 3.51 -12.57 -8.19
N ASP A 117 3.63 -11.86 -7.08
CA ASP A 117 4.77 -11.89 -6.16
C ASP A 117 5.00 -13.26 -5.52
N ILE A 118 3.96 -14.08 -5.37
CA ILE A 118 4.05 -15.44 -4.80
C ILE A 118 3.31 -16.50 -5.64
N PHE A 119 2.39 -16.10 -6.53
CA PHE A 119 1.52 -17.00 -7.28
C PHE A 119 2.28 -18.16 -7.95
N PHE A 120 3.35 -17.84 -8.68
CA PHE A 120 4.11 -18.83 -9.45
C PHE A 120 4.97 -19.75 -8.58
N GLU A 121 5.28 -19.36 -7.34
CA GLU A 121 5.94 -20.24 -6.38
C GLU A 121 4.96 -21.29 -5.83
N LEU A 122 3.68 -20.93 -5.70
CA LEU A 122 2.66 -21.81 -5.13
C LEU A 122 2.12 -22.84 -6.14
N ILE A 123 2.06 -22.51 -7.43
CA ILE A 123 1.55 -23.43 -8.46
C ILE A 123 2.54 -24.58 -8.72
N GLN A 124 2.05 -25.83 -8.71
CA GLN A 124 2.88 -27.02 -8.97
C GLN A 124 2.74 -27.58 -10.40
N GLY A 125 1.75 -27.12 -11.16
CA GLY A 125 1.58 -27.44 -12.59
C GLY A 125 0.73 -28.67 -12.90
N ASN A 126 0.42 -29.54 -11.93
CA ASN A 126 -0.56 -30.61 -12.16
C ASN A 126 -1.97 -30.02 -12.31
N GLN A 127 -2.72 -30.52 -13.28
CA GLN A 127 -4.09 -30.07 -13.54
C GLN A 127 -5.00 -31.27 -13.80
N ILE A 128 -6.19 -31.25 -13.19
CA ILE A 128 -7.26 -32.19 -13.50
C ILE A 128 -8.38 -31.43 -14.20
N LYS A 129 -8.68 -31.88 -15.41
CA LYS A 129 -9.74 -31.32 -16.25
C LYS A 129 -11.00 -32.18 -16.13
N GLY A 130 -12.10 -31.55 -15.73
CA GLY A 130 -13.41 -32.17 -15.76
C GLY A 130 -14.10 -32.10 -17.12
N ALA A 131 -15.35 -32.54 -17.17
CA ALA A 131 -16.21 -32.38 -18.34
C ALA A 131 -16.46 -30.89 -18.67
N LYS A 132 -16.98 -30.62 -19.87
CA LYS A 132 -17.33 -29.25 -20.29
C LYS A 132 -18.26 -28.59 -19.24
N ASN A 133 -17.98 -27.32 -18.91
CA ASN A 133 -18.71 -26.51 -17.92
C ASN A 133 -18.58 -26.98 -16.45
N THR A 134 -17.52 -27.72 -16.13
CA THR A 134 -17.09 -28.02 -14.76
C THR A 134 -15.73 -27.36 -14.53
N PRO A 135 -15.31 -27.09 -13.27
CA PRO A 135 -14.06 -26.42 -13.03
C PRO A 135 -12.87 -27.33 -13.32
N TYR A 136 -11.72 -26.70 -13.52
CA TYR A 136 -10.44 -27.34 -13.40
C TYR A 136 -10.03 -27.40 -11.94
N ALA A 137 -9.28 -28.43 -11.56
CA ALA A 137 -8.51 -28.43 -10.34
C ALA A 137 -7.02 -28.24 -10.68
N ILE A 138 -6.35 -27.35 -9.99
CA ILE A 138 -4.92 -27.08 -10.15
C ILE A 138 -4.24 -27.41 -8.83
N ASP A 139 -3.14 -28.15 -8.91
CA ASP A 139 -2.33 -28.53 -7.76
C ASP A 139 -1.42 -27.38 -7.36
N THR A 140 -1.37 -27.10 -6.07
CA THR A 140 -0.59 -26.01 -5.49
C THR A 140 0.05 -26.48 -4.19
N LYS A 141 1.08 -25.78 -3.73
CA LYS A 141 1.66 -26.02 -2.40
C LYS A 141 0.69 -25.76 -1.23
N LEU A 142 -0.50 -25.22 -1.50
CA LEU A 142 -1.55 -25.00 -0.49
C LEU A 142 -2.65 -26.08 -0.50
N GLY A 143 -2.62 -27.00 -1.45
CA GLY A 143 -3.69 -27.95 -1.78
C GLY A 143 -4.29 -27.69 -3.16
N TRP A 144 -5.26 -28.51 -3.55
CA TRP A 144 -5.93 -28.37 -4.85
C TRP A 144 -6.86 -27.15 -4.83
N VAL A 145 -6.70 -26.26 -5.81
CA VAL A 145 -7.55 -25.08 -6.01
C VAL A 145 -8.45 -25.26 -7.23
N LEU A 146 -9.66 -24.71 -7.18
CA LEU A 146 -10.62 -24.81 -8.28
C LEU A 146 -10.66 -23.52 -9.09
N CYS A 147 -10.70 -23.64 -10.42
CA CYS A 147 -10.79 -22.49 -11.31
C CYS A 147 -11.57 -22.81 -12.60
N GLY A 148 -11.93 -21.76 -13.34
CA GLY A 148 -12.58 -21.88 -14.63
C GLY A 148 -14.11 -21.77 -14.59
N LYS A 149 -14.70 -21.83 -15.78
CA LYS A 149 -16.13 -21.56 -15.98
C LYS A 149 -16.99 -22.74 -15.56
N VAL A 150 -17.95 -22.47 -14.69
CA VAL A 150 -19.03 -23.39 -14.29
C VAL A 150 -20.34 -22.91 -14.89
N SER A 151 -21.16 -23.83 -15.42
CA SER A 151 -22.54 -23.52 -15.78
C SER A 151 -23.49 -24.09 -14.73
N SER A 152 -24.21 -23.24 -14.02
CA SER A 152 -25.39 -23.69 -13.27
C SER A 152 -26.48 -24.02 -14.28
N ARG A 153 -26.92 -25.28 -14.32
CA ARG A 153 -28.09 -25.69 -15.12
C ARG A 153 -29.42 -25.33 -14.43
N HIS A 154 -29.38 -24.88 -13.18
CA HIS A 154 -30.54 -24.45 -12.42
C HIS A 154 -30.59 -22.92 -12.34
N GLU A 155 -31.74 -22.40 -12.73
CA GLU A 155 -32.18 -21.01 -12.80
C GLU A 155 -31.42 -20.06 -11.86
N ILE A 156 -30.39 -19.40 -12.39
CA ILE A 156 -29.98 -18.11 -11.82
C ILE A 156 -31.08 -17.13 -12.27
N PRO A 157 -31.82 -16.48 -11.35
CA PRO A 157 -32.75 -15.43 -11.73
C PRO A 157 -32.01 -14.44 -12.63
N HIS A 158 -32.57 -14.13 -13.80
CA HIS A 158 -31.93 -13.35 -14.86
C HIS A 158 -31.45 -11.93 -14.44
N SER A 159 -31.62 -11.53 -13.18
CA SER A 159 -31.22 -10.25 -12.60
C SER A 159 -29.84 -10.22 -11.91
N GLN A 160 -29.08 -11.32 -11.85
CA GLN A 160 -27.81 -11.40 -11.10
C GLN A 160 -26.57 -11.82 -11.91
N ASN A 161 -26.50 -11.49 -13.20
CA ASN A 161 -25.25 -11.65 -13.98
C ASN A 161 -24.24 -10.54 -13.65
N LYS A 162 -23.67 -10.57 -12.44
CA LYS A 162 -22.52 -9.73 -12.07
C LYS A 162 -21.24 -10.45 -12.46
N PHE A 163 -20.58 -9.94 -13.50
CA PHE A 163 -19.21 -10.31 -13.82
C PHE A 163 -18.26 -9.50 -12.96
N VAL A 164 -17.36 -10.18 -12.26
CA VAL A 164 -16.34 -9.55 -11.44
C VAL A 164 -15.00 -9.85 -12.08
N SER A 165 -14.18 -8.82 -12.22
CA SER A 165 -12.83 -8.94 -12.76
C SER A 165 -11.82 -8.57 -11.70
N HIS A 166 -10.81 -9.42 -11.54
CA HIS A 166 -9.78 -9.29 -10.53
C HIS A 166 -8.46 -9.02 -11.26
N HIS A 167 -8.21 -7.76 -11.60
CA HIS A 167 -6.91 -7.35 -12.14
C HIS A 167 -6.55 -6.01 -11.51
N THR A 168 -5.40 -5.98 -10.85
CA THR A 168 -4.90 -4.78 -10.18
C THR A 168 -3.39 -4.68 -10.36
N THR A 169 -2.91 -3.49 -10.70
CA THR A 169 -1.50 -3.12 -10.63
C THR A 169 -1.36 -2.02 -9.58
N SER A 170 -0.25 -2.05 -8.85
CA SER A 170 0.09 -1.01 -7.89
C SER A 170 1.24 -0.19 -8.46
N ASN A 171 1.07 1.12 -8.46
CA ASN A 171 2.15 2.04 -8.74
C ASN A 171 2.42 2.86 -7.47
N PHE A 172 3.70 3.09 -7.17
CA PHE A 172 4.05 4.17 -6.26
C PHE A 172 3.46 5.46 -6.78
N ASN A 173 2.98 6.34 -5.90
CA ASN A 173 2.48 7.65 -6.28
C ASN A 173 3.65 8.59 -6.63
N LEU A 174 4.44 8.17 -7.62
CA LEU A 174 5.65 8.82 -8.08
C LEU A 174 5.35 10.25 -8.54
N LYS A 175 4.14 10.52 -9.03
CA LYS A 175 3.74 11.86 -9.45
C LYS A 175 3.72 12.84 -8.28
N ASN A 176 3.10 12.47 -7.15
CA ASN A 176 3.13 13.31 -5.96
C ASN A 176 4.53 13.37 -5.35
N ASP A 177 5.26 12.27 -5.33
CA ASP A 177 6.62 12.26 -4.77
C ASP A 177 7.58 13.16 -5.59
N ILE A 178 7.48 13.10 -6.92
CA ILE A 178 8.21 13.98 -7.84
C ILE A 178 7.75 15.42 -7.67
N GLN A 179 6.44 15.68 -7.57
CA GLN A 179 5.93 17.03 -7.34
C GLN A 179 6.45 17.60 -6.01
N ASN A 180 6.34 16.86 -4.91
CA ASN A 180 6.85 17.27 -3.60
C ASN A 180 8.37 17.48 -3.63
N PHE A 181 9.10 16.61 -4.34
CA PHE A 181 10.54 16.79 -4.54
C PHE A 181 10.84 18.11 -5.26
N TRP A 182 10.12 18.41 -6.36
CA TRP A 182 10.28 19.67 -7.08
C TRP A 182 9.86 20.88 -6.25
N GLU A 183 8.81 20.79 -5.44
CA GLU A 183 8.39 21.86 -4.53
C GLU A 183 9.44 22.12 -3.43
N LEU A 184 10.09 21.07 -2.92
CA LEU A 184 11.17 21.18 -1.92
C LEU A 184 12.48 21.69 -2.50
N GLU A 185 12.85 21.29 -3.73
CA GLU A 185 14.05 21.78 -4.41
C GLU A 185 13.85 23.13 -5.10
N SER A 186 12.60 23.51 -5.40
CA SER A 186 12.32 24.82 -5.96
C SER A 186 12.69 25.90 -4.95
N LEU A 187 13.55 26.83 -5.37
CA LEU A 187 13.75 28.07 -4.63
C LEU A 187 12.38 28.70 -4.41
N PRO A 188 12.07 29.22 -3.20
CA PRO A 188 10.83 29.92 -2.98
C PRO A 188 10.66 30.94 -4.11
N GLN A 189 9.53 30.86 -4.82
CA GLN A 189 9.14 31.91 -5.76
C GLN A 189 9.35 33.25 -5.07
N GLU A 190 9.95 34.22 -5.77
CA GLU A 190 10.16 35.59 -5.27
C GLU A 190 8.81 36.15 -4.80
N ASN A 191 8.46 35.86 -3.55
CA ASN A 191 7.43 36.58 -2.85
C ASN A 191 7.97 37.99 -2.76
N SER A 192 7.14 38.97 -3.13
CA SER A 192 7.46 40.38 -2.92
C SER A 192 7.92 40.54 -1.48
N LEU A 193 9.21 40.86 -1.29
CA LEU A 193 9.78 41.11 0.02
C LEU A 193 8.85 42.08 0.75
N SER A 194 8.48 41.76 1.98
CA SER A 194 7.81 42.72 2.85
C SER A 194 8.70 43.97 3.00
N ASN A 195 8.10 45.11 3.34
CA ASN A 195 8.88 46.34 3.55
C ASN A 195 10.01 46.14 4.58
N GLU A 196 9.80 45.33 5.61
CA GLU A 196 10.82 45.02 6.62
C GLU A 196 11.98 44.20 6.03
N GLU A 197 11.68 43.24 5.15
CA GLU A 197 12.69 42.44 4.46
C GLU A 197 13.47 43.27 3.43
N GLN A 198 12.82 44.18 2.70
CA GLN A 198 13.50 45.11 1.80
C GLN A 198 14.49 46.01 2.55
N ILE A 199 14.07 46.58 3.68
CA ILE A 199 14.94 47.40 4.54
C ILE A 199 16.14 46.57 5.05
N CYS A 200 15.90 45.31 5.42
CA CYS A 200 16.96 44.41 5.90
C CYS A 200 17.97 44.09 4.78
N GLU A 201 17.47 43.79 3.58
CA GLU A 201 18.27 43.50 2.39
C GLU A 201 19.11 44.71 1.94
N GLU A 202 18.52 45.91 1.93
CA GLU A 202 19.23 47.16 1.65
C GLU A 202 20.30 47.47 2.71
N LEU A 203 19.99 47.23 3.99
CA LEU A 203 20.94 47.42 5.07
C LEU A 203 22.10 46.43 4.97
N TYR A 204 21.82 45.17 4.63
CA TYR A 204 22.87 44.17 4.37
C TYR A 204 23.77 44.61 3.21
N LYS A 205 23.19 44.94 2.04
CA LYS A 205 23.95 45.38 0.86
C LYS A 205 24.79 46.62 1.09
N SER A 206 24.29 47.57 1.88
CA SER A 206 24.97 48.85 2.11
C SER A 206 26.01 48.81 3.23
N THR A 207 25.96 47.81 4.13
CA THR A 207 26.80 47.81 5.34
C THR A 207 27.65 46.57 5.53
N VAL A 208 27.41 45.52 4.74
CA VAL A 208 28.26 44.33 4.72
C VAL A 208 29.31 44.50 3.64
N TYR A 209 30.57 44.50 4.05
CA TYR A 209 31.71 44.53 3.16
C TYR A 209 32.83 43.67 3.69
N ARG A 210 33.78 43.35 2.81
CA ARG A 210 34.99 42.62 3.15
C ARG A 210 36.12 43.62 3.30
N ASP A 211 36.79 43.61 4.44
CA ASP A 211 37.93 44.50 4.69
C ASP A 211 39.21 44.00 3.99
N ASP A 212 40.27 44.83 4.05
CA ASP A 212 41.57 44.53 3.43
C ASP A 212 42.27 43.31 4.06
N SER A 213 41.84 42.86 5.24
CA SER A 213 42.34 41.63 5.88
C SER A 213 41.58 40.38 5.42
N GLY A 214 40.53 40.55 4.61
CA GLY A 214 39.69 39.48 4.11
C GLY A 214 38.58 39.05 5.07
N LEU A 215 38.33 39.80 6.16
CA LEU A 215 37.25 39.54 7.10
C LEU A 215 35.96 40.25 6.65
N TYR A 216 34.82 39.61 6.92
CA TYR A 216 33.52 40.23 6.69
C TYR A 216 33.18 41.16 7.86
N THR A 217 33.06 42.44 7.57
CA THR A 217 32.48 43.42 8.49
C THR A 217 30.98 43.49 8.24
N VAL A 218 30.20 43.21 9.29
CA VAL A 218 28.74 43.24 9.25
C VAL A 218 28.21 44.25 10.26
N LYS A 219 27.22 45.05 9.85
CA LYS A 219 26.48 45.91 10.79
C LYS A 219 25.25 45.16 11.28
N LEU A 220 25.04 45.15 12.59
CA LEU A 220 23.84 44.53 13.17
C LEU A 220 22.59 45.38 12.84
N PRO A 221 21.55 44.80 12.20
CA PRO A 221 20.28 45.48 11.99
C PRO A 221 19.56 45.67 13.33
N PHE A 222 19.09 46.89 13.59
CA PHE A 222 18.20 47.19 14.71
C PHE A 222 16.87 47.72 14.18
N LYS A 223 15.76 47.30 14.80
CA LYS A 223 14.45 47.90 14.52
C LYS A 223 14.46 49.39 14.94
N PRO A 224 13.73 50.27 14.23
CA PRO A 224 13.56 51.67 14.64
C PRO A 224 13.09 51.73 16.09
N HIS A 225 13.70 52.60 16.90
CA HIS A 225 13.40 52.78 18.33
C HIS A 225 13.73 51.59 19.24
N HIS A 226 14.58 50.64 18.82
CA HIS A 226 15.03 49.58 19.72
C HIS A 226 15.89 50.17 20.86
N LYS A 227 15.32 50.19 22.07
CA LYS A 227 16.07 50.50 23.29
C LYS A 227 16.79 49.24 23.73
N LEU A 228 18.10 49.19 23.47
CA LEU A 228 18.96 48.24 24.17
C LEU A 228 18.91 48.62 25.65
N GLY A 229 18.32 47.75 26.47
CA GLY A 229 18.31 47.94 27.92
C GLY A 229 19.71 47.92 28.51
N ASN A 230 19.82 47.91 29.84
CA ASN A 230 21.11 47.93 30.52
C ASN A 230 21.77 46.53 30.54
N SER A 231 22.20 46.02 29.37
CA SER A 231 22.81 44.69 29.20
C SER A 231 24.30 44.64 29.56
N LYS A 232 24.92 45.80 29.81
CA LYS A 232 26.36 45.93 30.09
C LYS A 232 26.78 45.11 31.32
N SER A 233 26.02 45.16 32.42
CA SER A 233 26.37 44.44 33.65
C SER A 233 26.35 42.92 33.46
N THR A 234 25.38 42.41 32.70
CA THR A 234 25.26 40.99 32.36
C THR A 234 26.38 40.55 31.41
N ALA A 235 26.63 41.30 30.34
CA ALA A 235 27.68 40.99 29.37
C ALA A 235 29.08 40.96 30.01
N VAL A 236 29.37 41.90 30.92
CA VAL A 236 30.65 41.95 31.65
C VAL A 236 30.81 40.74 32.57
N LYS A 237 29.74 40.31 33.27
CA LYS A 237 29.78 39.09 34.08
C LYS A 237 30.08 37.84 33.24
N CYS A 238 29.45 37.72 32.06
CA CYS A 238 29.69 36.60 31.15
C CYS A 238 31.12 36.60 30.56
N PHE A 239 31.68 37.77 30.27
CA PHE A 239 33.05 37.87 29.76
C PHE A 239 34.11 37.44 30.79
N TYR A 240 33.94 37.81 32.06
CA TYR A 240 34.84 37.37 33.14
C TYR A 240 34.60 35.93 33.60
N SER A 241 33.57 35.25 33.09
CA SER A 241 33.31 33.83 33.34
C SER A 241 33.77 32.91 32.19
N LEU A 242 34.30 33.48 31.10
CA LEU A 242 35.01 32.77 30.02
C LEU A 242 36.48 32.61 30.41
#